data_AF-A0A397FR40-F1
#
_entry.id   AF-A0A397FR40-F1
#
_cell.length_a   1.000
_cell.length_b   1.000
_cell.length_c   1.000
_cell.angle_alpha   90.00
_cell.angle_beta   90.00
_cell.angle_gamma   90.00
#
_symmetry.space_group_name_H-M   'P 1'
#
loop_
_entity.id
_entity.type
_entity.pdbx_description
1 polymer ?
#
loop_
_entity_poly.entity_id
_entity_poly.type
_entity_poly.pdbx_seq_one_letter_code
_entity_poly.pdbx_strand_id
1 'polypeptide(L)'
;MSNTNEQKGNYYIIADHLRTTIFALADGADFAPKGRGYILKKLVKRAVLLSFFFNFSPEDLLMFSQKLVEVNGSFYIHLKEKESPILDNLKKEINHNFKFIQNSTHKIDIYCQKNPQKLIPAEKIFFWYDTDGIPLELIEYCLKKKGCDFSQTEFNKLLEKQKKRGKEDREKKGVVAF
;
A
#
# COMPACT_ATOMS: atom_id res chain seq x y z
N MET A 1 12.70 20.01 0.21
CA MET A 1 13.65 19.35 1.13
C MET A 1 12.82 18.49 2.07
N SER A 2 12.91 17.17 1.93
CA SER A 2 12.22 16.24 2.83
C SER A 2 12.79 16.37 4.24
N ASN A 3 11.91 16.46 5.23
CA ASN A 3 12.32 16.53 6.63
C ASN A 3 13.03 15.22 7.00
N THR A 4 14.31 15.28 7.40
CA THR A 4 15.12 14.09 7.70
C THR A 4 14.47 13.19 8.75
N ASN A 5 13.68 13.74 9.67
CA ASN A 5 12.93 12.97 10.66
C ASN A 5 11.75 12.18 10.06
N GLU A 6 11.07 12.74 9.06
CA GLU A 6 9.99 12.05 8.34
C GLU A 6 10.55 10.90 7.49
N GLN A 7 11.71 11.10 6.87
CA GLN A 7 12.41 10.05 6.13
C GLN A 7 12.81 8.89 7.05
N LYS A 8 13.38 9.19 8.23
CA LYS A 8 13.68 8.18 9.26
C LYS A 8 12.42 7.42 9.67
N GLY A 9 11.31 8.12 9.91
CA GLY A 9 10.02 7.52 10.22
C GLY A 9 9.57 6.50 9.17
N ASN A 10 9.70 6.83 7.88
CA ASN A 10 9.29 5.94 6.81
C ASN A 10 10.16 4.68 6.69
N TYR A 11 11.47 4.77 6.97
CA TYR A 11 12.32 3.57 7.02
C TYR A 11 11.88 2.60 8.13
N TYR A 12 11.52 3.11 9.30
CA TYR A 12 10.96 2.28 10.38
C TYR A 12 9.65 1.61 9.96
N ILE A 13 8.76 2.33 9.26
CA ILE A 13 7.50 1.77 8.77
C ILE A 13 7.75 0.63 7.77
N ILE A 14 8.67 0.81 6.81
CA ILE A 14 9.03 -0.23 5.84
C ILE A 14 9.55 -1.48 6.58
N ALA A 15 10.52 -1.30 7.47
CA ALA A 15 11.14 -2.40 8.21
C ALA A 15 10.12 -3.14 9.08
N ASP A 16 9.25 -2.42 9.77
CA ASP A 16 8.24 -3.02 10.66
C ASP A 16 7.16 -3.79 9.90
N HIS A 17 6.68 -3.26 8.76
CA HIS A 17 5.70 -3.94 7.93
C HIS A 17 6.26 -5.20 7.27
N LEU A 18 7.51 -5.17 6.80
CA LEU A 18 8.19 -6.35 6.27
C LEU A 18 8.42 -7.37 7.39
N ARG A 19 8.92 -6.95 8.56
CA ARG A 19 9.13 -7.83 9.72
C ARG A 19 7.83 -8.50 10.15
N THR A 20 6.75 -7.75 10.35
CA THR A 20 5.45 -8.29 10.74
C THR A 20 4.94 -9.32 9.74
N THR A 21 5.09 -9.03 8.43
CA THR A 21 4.71 -9.97 7.36
C THR A 21 5.56 -11.24 7.40
N ILE A 22 6.88 -11.12 7.55
CA ILE A 22 7.82 -12.26 7.60
C ILE A 22 7.46 -13.21 8.75
N PHE A 23 7.24 -12.68 9.96
CA PHE A 23 6.84 -13.49 11.11
C PHE A 23 5.49 -14.17 10.88
N ALA A 24 4.50 -13.43 10.37
CA ALA A 24 3.19 -14.01 10.10
C ALA A 24 3.26 -15.15 9.06
N LEU A 25 4.05 -14.99 8.01
CA LEU A 25 4.28 -16.05 7.01
C LEU A 25 4.99 -17.25 7.64
N ALA A 26 5.97 -17.02 8.53
CA ALA A 26 6.66 -18.08 9.25
C ALA A 26 5.73 -18.86 10.19
N ASP A 27 4.73 -18.18 10.78
CA ASP A 27 3.68 -18.78 11.61
C ASP A 27 2.58 -19.49 10.78
N GLY A 28 2.73 -19.54 9.45
CA GLY A 28 1.80 -20.25 8.56
C GLY A 28 0.58 -19.42 8.14
N ALA A 29 0.64 -18.10 8.26
CA ALA A 29 -0.26 -17.23 7.50
C ALA A 29 0.14 -17.22 6.01
N ASP A 30 -0.80 -16.81 5.17
CA ASP A 30 -0.56 -16.66 3.73
C ASP A 30 -1.32 -15.43 3.22
N PHE A 31 -0.94 -14.93 2.05
CA PHE A 31 -1.64 -13.84 1.38
C PHE A 31 -3.01 -14.30 0.90
N ALA A 32 -4.04 -13.52 1.21
CA ALA A 32 -5.42 -13.88 0.88
C ALA A 32 -6.26 -12.62 0.57
N PRO A 33 -7.34 -12.75 -0.21
CA PRO A 33 -8.21 -11.60 -0.52
C PRO A 33 -9.04 -11.13 0.68
N LYS A 34 -9.18 -11.94 1.73
CA LYS A 34 -9.96 -11.63 2.94
C LYS A 34 -9.23 -12.14 4.20
N GLY A 35 -9.67 -11.68 5.37
CA GLY A 35 -9.14 -12.12 6.67
C GLY A 35 -7.69 -11.69 6.92
N ARG A 36 -6.94 -12.51 7.67
CA ARG A 36 -5.55 -12.21 8.06
C ARG A 36 -4.63 -11.97 6.86
N GLY A 37 -4.79 -12.74 5.79
CA GLY A 37 -3.97 -12.58 4.58
C GLY A 37 -4.19 -11.25 3.89
N TYR A 38 -5.39 -10.66 3.98
CA TYR A 38 -5.66 -9.33 3.44
C TYR A 38 -4.94 -8.22 4.21
N ILE A 39 -4.77 -8.40 5.52
CA ILE A 39 -3.97 -7.49 6.35
C ILE A 39 -2.51 -7.56 5.91
N LEU A 40 -1.96 -8.75 5.69
CA LEU A 40 -0.58 -8.90 5.18
C LEU A 40 -0.38 -8.22 3.82
N LYS A 41 -1.33 -8.38 2.89
CA LYS A 41 -1.30 -7.66 1.60
C LYS A 41 -1.24 -6.14 1.78
N LYS A 42 -1.98 -5.59 2.76
CA LYS A 42 -1.94 -4.15 3.08
C LYS A 42 -0.58 -3.70 3.62
N LEU A 43 0.03 -4.48 4.50
CA LEU A 43 1.37 -4.19 5.05
C LEU A 43 2.43 -4.17 3.94
N VAL A 44 2.44 -5.19 3.08
CA VAL A 44 3.37 -5.26 1.94
C VAL A 44 3.12 -4.12 0.96
N LYS A 45 1.86 -3.83 0.60
CA LYS A 45 1.52 -2.71 -0.27
C LYS A 45 2.00 -1.37 0.29
N ARG A 46 1.91 -1.17 1.60
CA ARG A 46 2.41 0.05 2.27
C ARG A 46 3.93 0.13 2.23
N ALA A 47 4.64 -0.96 2.52
CA ALA A 47 6.10 -1.01 2.42
C ALA A 47 6.58 -0.72 0.99
N VAL A 48 5.95 -1.33 -0.01
CA VAL A 48 6.24 -1.12 -1.44
C VAL A 48 5.97 0.33 -1.87
N LEU A 49 4.87 0.94 -1.41
CA LEU A 49 4.55 2.34 -1.71
C LEU A 49 5.62 3.31 -1.18
N LEU A 50 6.00 3.19 0.09
CA LEU A 50 7.04 4.05 0.67
C LEU A 50 8.38 3.83 -0.02
N SER A 51 8.70 2.57 -0.34
CA SER A 51 9.91 2.20 -1.05
C SER A 51 9.97 2.83 -2.45
N PHE A 52 8.85 2.87 -3.16
CA PHE A 52 8.73 3.57 -4.44
C PHE A 52 9.04 5.07 -4.31
N PHE A 53 8.58 5.72 -3.24
CA PHE A 53 8.91 7.14 -3.00
C PHE A 53 10.40 7.39 -2.73
N PHE A 54 11.12 6.39 -2.22
CA PHE A 54 12.57 6.44 -2.03
C PHE A 54 13.38 5.91 -3.22
N ASN A 55 12.73 5.50 -4.31
CA ASN A 55 13.34 4.87 -5.48
C ASN A 55 14.04 3.54 -5.18
N PHE A 56 13.57 2.80 -4.17
CA PHE A 56 14.00 1.42 -3.96
C PHE A 56 13.30 0.47 -4.95
N SER A 57 14.04 -0.52 -5.40
CA SER A 57 13.59 -1.58 -6.31
C SER A 57 12.91 -2.74 -5.57
N PRO A 58 12.15 -3.60 -6.27
CA PRO A 58 11.69 -4.87 -5.71
C PRO A 58 12.81 -5.71 -5.10
N GLU A 59 13.98 -5.70 -5.73
CA GLU A 59 15.18 -6.43 -5.32
C GLU A 59 15.71 -5.89 -3.98
N ASP A 60 15.70 -4.56 -3.78
CA ASP A 60 16.09 -3.95 -2.50
C ASP A 60 15.19 -4.42 -1.36
N LEU A 61 13.87 -4.49 -1.58
CA LEU A 61 12.92 -4.95 -0.56
C LEU A 61 13.11 -6.42 -0.22
N LEU A 62 13.44 -7.24 -1.22
CA LEU A 62 13.76 -8.64 -1.00
C LEU A 62 15.05 -8.78 -0.20
N MET A 63 16.08 -7.98 -0.50
CA MET A 63 17.33 -7.91 0.28
C MET A 63 17.07 -7.47 1.72
N PHE A 64 16.22 -6.46 1.94
CA PHE A 64 15.83 -6.04 3.30
C PHE A 64 15.13 -7.17 4.05
N SER A 65 14.27 -7.91 3.36
CA SER A 65 13.53 -9.04 3.93
C SER A 65 14.46 -10.20 4.33
N GLN A 66 15.44 -10.53 3.48
CA GLN A 66 16.53 -11.47 3.81
C GLN A 66 17.29 -11.02 5.05
N LYS A 67 17.67 -9.75 5.12
CA LYS A 67 18.38 -9.22 6.28
C LYS A 67 17.55 -9.29 7.56
N LEU A 68 16.25 -9.06 7.48
CA LEU A 68 15.34 -9.20 8.61
C LEU A 68 15.25 -10.65 9.10
N VAL A 69 15.20 -11.64 8.20
CA VAL A 69 15.27 -13.06 8.58
C VAL A 69 16.61 -13.38 9.24
N GLU A 70 17.72 -12.89 8.71
CA GLU A 70 19.06 -13.11 9.26
C GLU A 70 19.20 -12.56 10.69
N VAL A 71 18.80 -11.29 10.91
CA VAL A 71 18.95 -10.59 12.20
C VAL A 71 18.04 -11.19 13.29
N ASN A 72 16.86 -11.68 12.93
CA ASN A 72 15.92 -12.27 13.88
C ASN A 72 16.11 -13.78 14.05
N GLY A 73 16.72 -14.45 13.07
CA GLY A 73 16.83 -15.90 13.01
C GLY A 73 17.73 -16.56 14.06
N SER A 74 18.50 -15.78 14.83
CA SER A 74 19.28 -16.30 15.96
C SER A 74 18.39 -16.72 17.14
N PHE A 75 17.32 -15.96 17.40
CA PHE A 75 16.36 -16.25 18.45
C PHE A 75 15.13 -17.01 17.91
N TYR A 76 14.74 -16.73 16.68
CA TYR A 76 13.55 -17.29 16.04
C TYR A 76 13.96 -18.26 14.92
N ILE A 77 14.41 -19.45 15.31
CA ILE A 77 15.01 -20.45 14.40
C ILE A 77 14.06 -20.82 13.23
N HIS A 78 12.75 -20.90 13.51
CA HIS A 78 11.73 -21.19 12.51
C HIS A 78 11.69 -20.20 11.33
N LEU A 79 12.18 -18.95 11.52
CA LEU A 79 12.33 -17.99 10.42
C LEU A 79 13.37 -18.47 9.41
N LYS A 80 14.50 -19.02 9.87
CA LYS A 80 15.54 -19.56 8.99
C LYS A 80 15.10 -20.87 8.34
N GLU A 81 14.46 -21.75 9.10
CA GLU A 81 13.94 -23.02 8.58
C GLU A 81 12.92 -22.81 7.44
N LYS A 82 12.13 -21.73 7.53
CA LYS A 82 11.12 -21.37 6.54
C LYS A 82 11.53 -20.21 5.64
N GLU A 83 12.81 -19.84 5.59
CA GLU A 83 13.27 -18.64 4.88
C GLU A 83 12.87 -18.66 3.40
N SER A 84 13.17 -19.76 2.71
CA SER A 84 12.85 -19.91 1.28
C SER A 84 11.36 -19.70 0.96
N PRO A 85 10.40 -20.43 1.56
CA PRO A 85 8.98 -20.22 1.28
C PRO A 85 8.47 -18.83 1.71
N ILE A 86 8.99 -18.25 2.80
CA ILE A 86 8.65 -16.88 3.22
C ILE A 86 9.06 -15.88 2.13
N LEU A 87 10.33 -15.94 1.68
CA LEU A 87 10.87 -15.01 0.70
C LEU A 87 10.23 -15.18 -0.67
N ASP A 88 9.90 -16.41 -1.08
CA ASP A 88 9.22 -16.67 -2.34
C ASP A 88 7.80 -16.08 -2.38
N ASN A 89 7.03 -16.27 -1.30
CA ASN A 89 5.70 -15.70 -1.19
C ASN A 89 5.75 -14.17 -1.13
N LEU A 90 6.67 -13.62 -0.33
CA LEU A 90 6.85 -12.19 -0.20
C LEU A 90 7.31 -11.54 -1.52
N LYS A 91 8.22 -12.19 -2.26
CA LYS A 91 8.69 -11.73 -3.59
C LYS A 91 7.53 -11.62 -4.59
N LYS A 92 6.64 -12.61 -4.63
CA LYS A 92 5.45 -12.58 -5.51
C LYS A 92 4.56 -11.37 -5.17
N GLU A 93 4.28 -11.14 -3.89
CA GLU A 93 3.43 -10.02 -3.46
C GLU A 93 4.11 -8.66 -3.68
N ILE A 94 5.42 -8.53 -3.41
CA ILE A 94 6.21 -7.32 -3.70
C ILE A 94 6.14 -6.99 -5.20
N ASN A 95 6.46 -7.94 -6.08
CA ASN A 95 6.45 -7.73 -7.53
C ASN A 95 5.05 -7.37 -8.04
N HIS A 96 4.02 -8.02 -7.51
CA HIS A 96 2.63 -7.70 -7.83
C HIS A 96 2.30 -6.24 -7.49
N ASN A 97 2.66 -5.78 -6.28
CA ASN A 97 2.37 -4.42 -5.84
C ASN A 97 3.21 -3.37 -6.59
N PHE A 98 4.48 -3.65 -6.90
CA PHE A 98 5.29 -2.75 -7.73
C PHE A 98 4.69 -2.56 -9.12
N LYS A 99 4.27 -3.66 -9.77
CA LYS A 99 3.58 -3.60 -11.07
C LYS A 99 2.28 -2.79 -10.97
N PHE A 100 1.51 -2.98 -9.89
CA PHE A 100 0.30 -2.19 -9.63
C PHE A 100 0.61 -0.69 -9.50
N ILE A 101 1.64 -0.31 -8.74
CA ILE A 101 2.05 1.10 -8.59
C ILE A 101 2.47 1.69 -9.93
N GLN A 102 3.33 0.99 -10.70
CA GLN A 102 3.77 1.44 -12.01
C GLN A 102 2.60 1.69 -12.97
N ASN A 103 1.66 0.73 -13.05
CA ASN A 103 0.46 0.87 -13.87
C ASN A 103 -0.42 2.04 -13.41
N SER A 104 -0.53 2.25 -12.10
CA SER A 104 -1.31 3.34 -11.51
C SER A 104 -0.69 4.70 -11.82
N THR A 105 0.63 4.85 -11.64
CA THR A 105 1.37 6.06 -12.02
C THR A 105 1.19 6.36 -13.50
N HIS A 106 1.35 5.36 -14.37
CA HIS A 106 1.16 5.53 -15.81
C HIS A 106 -0.28 5.96 -16.17
N LYS A 107 -1.29 5.37 -15.52
CA LYS A 107 -2.70 5.74 -15.70
C LYS A 107 -2.96 7.20 -15.33
N ILE A 108 -2.41 7.66 -14.20
CA ILE A 108 -2.55 9.06 -13.75
C ILE A 108 -1.82 10.00 -14.70
N ASP A 109 -0.61 9.64 -15.12
CA ASP A 109 0.20 10.43 -16.05
C ASP A 109 -0.53 10.64 -17.38
N ILE A 110 -1.09 9.59 -17.98
CA ILE A 110 -1.90 9.69 -19.21
C ILE A 110 -3.10 10.61 -18.99
N TYR A 111 -3.78 10.51 -17.86
CA TYR A 111 -4.95 11.33 -17.57
C TYR A 111 -4.57 12.81 -17.48
N CYS A 112 -3.50 13.15 -16.76
CA CYS A 112 -3.00 14.53 -16.65
C CYS A 112 -2.49 15.09 -17.99
N GLN A 113 -1.87 14.26 -18.84
CA GLN A 113 -1.46 14.70 -20.19
C GLN A 113 -2.65 15.05 -21.09
N LYS A 114 -3.72 14.26 -21.02
CA LYS A 114 -4.95 14.50 -21.80
C LYS A 114 -5.81 15.63 -21.23
N ASN A 115 -5.65 15.93 -19.94
CA ASN A 115 -6.42 16.94 -19.23
C ASN A 115 -5.43 17.92 -18.58
N PRO A 116 -4.95 18.94 -19.32
CA PRO A 116 -3.96 19.90 -18.81
C PRO A 116 -4.52 20.84 -17.72
N GLN A 117 -5.67 20.51 -17.13
CA GLN A 117 -6.26 21.23 -16.03
C GLN A 117 -5.37 21.07 -14.79
N LYS A 118 -5.12 22.18 -14.08
CA LYS A 118 -4.40 22.14 -12.81
C LYS A 118 -5.23 21.51 -11.69
N LEU A 119 -6.56 21.54 -11.78
CA LEU A 119 -7.44 20.99 -10.75
C LEU A 119 -8.20 19.79 -11.31
N ILE A 120 -7.90 18.60 -10.80
CA ILE A 120 -8.57 17.35 -11.18
C ILE A 120 -9.88 17.21 -10.40
N PRO A 121 -11.00 16.82 -11.04
CA PRO A 121 -12.27 16.60 -10.35
C PRO A 121 -12.15 15.58 -9.21
N ALA A 122 -12.72 15.90 -8.05
CA ALA A 122 -12.66 15.05 -6.87
C ALA A 122 -13.30 13.68 -7.11
N GLU A 123 -14.31 13.59 -7.97
CA GLU A 123 -14.94 12.32 -8.40
C GLU A 123 -13.94 11.40 -9.09
N LYS A 124 -13.02 11.97 -9.86
CA LYS A 124 -11.98 11.18 -10.55
C LYS A 124 -10.96 10.63 -9.56
N ILE A 125 -10.55 11.44 -8.60
CA ILE A 125 -9.65 11.04 -7.51
C ILE A 125 -10.32 9.96 -6.66
N PHE A 126 -11.59 10.16 -6.32
CA PHE A 126 -12.40 9.19 -5.59
C PHE A 126 -12.53 7.88 -6.33
N PHE A 127 -12.76 7.90 -7.65
CA PHE A 127 -12.79 6.68 -8.47
C PHE A 127 -11.46 5.92 -8.42
N TRP A 128 -10.33 6.61 -8.57
CA TRP A 128 -9.01 5.98 -8.46
C TRP A 128 -8.76 5.36 -7.09
N TYR A 129 -9.16 6.06 -6.04
CA TYR A 129 -9.00 5.61 -4.66
C TYR A 129 -9.89 4.40 -4.34
N ASP A 130 -11.20 4.52 -4.62
CA ASP A 130 -12.20 3.55 -4.19
C ASP A 130 -12.32 2.36 -5.15
N THR A 131 -12.41 2.63 -6.45
CA THR A 131 -12.66 1.59 -7.45
C THR A 131 -11.37 0.95 -7.94
N ASP A 132 -10.37 1.75 -8.31
CA ASP A 132 -9.07 1.22 -8.76
C ASP A 132 -8.15 0.80 -7.59
N GLY A 133 -8.49 1.17 -6.35
CA GLY A 133 -7.72 0.83 -5.15
C GLY A 133 -6.35 1.49 -5.08
N ILE A 134 -6.16 2.61 -5.78
CA ILE A 134 -4.89 3.37 -5.81
C ILE A 134 -4.74 4.11 -4.48
N PRO A 135 -3.60 3.96 -3.76
CA PRO A 135 -3.37 4.70 -2.53
C PRO A 135 -3.46 6.21 -2.77
N LEU A 136 -4.18 6.94 -1.91
CA LEU A 136 -4.35 8.39 -2.05
C LEU A 136 -2.99 9.12 -2.13
N GLU A 137 -2.04 8.70 -1.29
CA GLU A 137 -0.68 9.25 -1.28
C GLU A 137 0.05 9.09 -2.62
N LEU A 138 -0.19 7.99 -3.35
CA LEU A 138 0.37 7.81 -4.69
C LEU A 138 -0.27 8.77 -5.69
N ILE A 139 -1.59 8.99 -5.57
CA ILE A 139 -2.32 9.94 -6.41
C ILE A 139 -1.77 11.35 -6.18
N GLU A 140 -1.72 11.81 -4.93
CA GLU A 140 -1.17 13.11 -4.53
C GLU A 140 0.26 13.30 -5.02
N TYR A 141 1.11 12.29 -4.85
CA TYR A 141 2.49 12.31 -5.33
C TYR A 141 2.58 12.52 -6.85
N CYS A 142 1.79 11.78 -7.63
CA CYS A 142 1.76 11.90 -9.08
C CYS A 142 1.23 13.27 -9.54
N LEU A 143 0.13 13.74 -8.95
CA LEU A 143 -0.46 15.05 -9.28
C LEU A 143 0.52 16.18 -8.99
N LYS A 144 1.15 16.17 -7.81
CA LYS A 144 2.14 17.19 -7.41
C LYS A 144 3.31 17.26 -8.39
N LYS A 145 3.82 16.12 -8.86
CA LYS A 145 4.88 16.07 -9.89
C LYS A 145 4.48 16.69 -11.22
N LYS A 146 3.20 16.71 -11.55
CA LYS A 146 2.64 17.31 -12.78
C LYS A 146 2.14 18.74 -12.58
N GLY A 147 2.22 19.29 -11.35
CA GLY A 147 1.63 20.59 -11.03
C GLY A 147 0.10 20.59 -11.05
N CYS A 148 -0.51 19.42 -10.86
CA CYS A 148 -1.95 19.24 -10.69
C CYS A 148 -2.29 19.09 -9.19
N ASP A 149 -3.55 19.33 -8.86
CA ASP A 149 -4.11 19.23 -7.51
C ASP A 149 -5.59 18.81 -7.57
N PHE A 150 -6.24 18.60 -6.43
CA PHE A 150 -7.68 18.37 -6.33
C PHE A 150 -8.28 18.97 -5.06
N SER A 151 -9.59 19.15 -5.03
CA SER A 151 -10.28 19.65 -3.83
C SER A 151 -10.38 18.56 -2.77
N GLN A 152 -9.55 18.66 -1.72
CA GLN A 152 -9.61 17.76 -0.56
C GLN A 152 -10.99 17.80 0.12
N THR A 153 -11.62 18.97 0.15
CA THR A 153 -12.95 19.17 0.74
C THR A 153 -14.01 18.37 -0.02
N GLU A 154 -14.00 18.39 -1.36
CA GLU A 154 -14.95 17.64 -2.18
C GLU A 154 -14.68 16.13 -2.11
N PHE A 155 -13.41 15.73 -2.14
CA PHE A 155 -13.03 14.33 -1.94
C PHE A 155 -13.50 13.77 -0.59
N ASN A 156 -13.32 14.54 0.49
CA ASN A 156 -13.81 14.15 1.82
C ASN A 156 -15.34 14.05 1.87
N LYS A 157 -16.07 14.93 1.17
CA LYS A 157 -17.54 14.81 1.04
C LYS A 157 -17.94 13.50 0.35
N LEU A 158 -17.19 13.05 -0.66
CA LEU A 158 -17.43 11.77 -1.34
C LEU A 158 -17.17 10.58 -0.41
N LEU A 159 -16.07 10.60 0.36
CA LEU A 159 -15.80 9.60 1.39
C LEU A 159 -16.92 9.50 2.42
N GLU A 160 -17.40 10.64 2.94
CA GLU A 160 -18.48 10.65 3.92
C GLU A 160 -19.81 10.14 3.34
N LYS A 161 -20.13 10.48 2.08
CA LYS A 161 -21.29 9.91 1.37
C LYS A 161 -21.17 8.40 1.25
N GLN A 162 -20.00 7.87 0.93
CA GLN A 162 -19.78 6.43 0.80
C GLN A 162 -19.92 5.72 2.16
N LYS A 163 -19.33 6.28 3.23
CA LYS A 163 -19.48 5.75 4.59
C LYS A 163 -20.94 5.68 5.03
N LYS A 164 -21.72 6.74 4.77
CA LYS A 164 -23.15 6.79 5.07
C LYS A 164 -23.92 5.69 4.34
N ARG A 165 -23.71 5.53 3.03
CA ARG A 165 -24.31 4.44 2.24
C ARG A 165 -23.97 3.06 2.80
N GLY A 166 -22.71 2.84 3.17
CA GLY A 166 -22.27 1.57 3.77
C GLY A 166 -22.91 1.30 5.15
N LYS A 167 -23.21 2.34 5.93
CA LYS A 167 -23.93 2.22 7.20
C LYS A 167 -25.41 1.87 6.98
N GLU A 168 -26.08 2.60 6.10
CA GLU A 168 -27.48 2.37 5.74
C GLU A 168 -27.71 0.96 5.17
N ASP A 169 -26.80 0.45 4.33
CA ASP A 169 -26.88 -0.90 3.77
C ASP A 169 -26.72 -2.00 4.83
N ARG A 170 -25.93 -1.75 5.90
CA ARG A 170 -25.78 -2.68 7.03
C ARG A 170 -27.00 -2.68 7.92
N GLU A 171 -27.55 -1.50 8.20
CA GLU A 171 -28.79 -1.33 8.98
C GLU A 171 -29.97 -2.00 8.27
N LYS A 172 -30.10 -1.84 6.96
CA LYS A 172 -31.14 -2.51 6.15
C LYS A 172 -31.00 -4.03 6.10
N LYS A 173 -29.79 -4.57 6.24
CA LYS A 173 -29.53 -6.02 6.22
C LYS A 173 -29.66 -6.71 7.58
N GLY A 174 -29.99 -5.96 8.65
CA GLY A 174 -30.20 -6.53 9.99
C GLY A 174 -28.94 -7.15 10.61
N VAL A 175 -27.75 -6.83 10.12
CA VAL A 175 -26.49 -7.35 10.68
C VAL A 175 -26.13 -6.50 11.91
N VAL A 176 -26.58 -6.94 13.08
CA VAL A 176 -26.11 -6.43 14.37
C VAL A 176 -24.64 -6.81 14.50
N ALA A 177 -23.75 -5.82 14.51
CA ALA A 177 -22.33 -6.03 14.76
C ALA A 177 -22.14 -6.41 16.24
N PHE A 178 -21.62 -7.61 16.49
CA PHE A 178 -20.90 -7.94 17.72
C PHE A 178 -19.44 -7.53 17.57
#